data_AF-A0A182ZZY1-F1
#
_entry.id   AF-A0A182ZZY1-F1
#
_cell.length_a   1.000
_cell.length_b   1.000
_cell.length_c   1.000
_cell.angle_alpha   90.00
_cell.angle_beta   90.00
_cell.angle_gamma   90.00
#
_symmetry.space_group_name_H-M   'P 1'
#
loop_
_entity.id
_entity.type
_entity.pdbx_description
1 polymer ?
#
loop_
_entity_poly.entity_id
_entity_poly.type
_entity_poly.pdbx_seq_one_letter_code
_entity_poly.pdbx_strand_id
1 'polypeptide(L)'
;MTRVYDTVEPAVIDRAMLQNAVFAQGPQGVAGTYAKKEGVQFATVTSLRLDFQSKNLSFNNIEKIEGLDKLENIEDLTLYNNRIAQIENMENLKKLQLIYLRRFPSLQSVCLRGNPFCEEPDYGYFLHAFLPQLLYVDYKRTKEDVKKAAYEKYQLRVDQLNAQEQGEKEQQANEEVLKLTEALHQRAFVAGLDSETIFDTLYIEDPDGFKQQCKAVFDVGLQELEKRDAEVKCFWDCVERAKKINGQCGQKMIDEFKLYQAEVR
;
A
#
# COMPACT_ATOMS: atom_id res chain seq x y z
N MET A 1 -23.80 24.63 -22.74
CA MET A 1 -22.67 25.43 -23.26
C MET A 1 -21.51 24.48 -23.47
N THR A 2 -21.11 24.25 -24.72
CA THR A 2 -19.96 23.43 -25.11
C THR A 2 -18.71 24.04 -24.47
N ARG A 3 -17.98 23.27 -23.67
CA ARG A 3 -16.79 23.80 -22.99
C ARG A 3 -15.72 24.02 -24.06
N VAL A 4 -14.89 25.06 -23.93
CA VAL A 4 -13.85 25.47 -24.92
C VAL A 4 -12.90 24.31 -25.29
N TYR A 5 -12.88 23.28 -24.48
CA TYR A 5 -11.98 22.14 -24.58
C TYR A 5 -12.50 21.03 -25.52
N ASP A 6 -13.80 20.95 -25.85
CA ASP A 6 -14.40 19.82 -26.60
C ASP A 6 -13.81 19.58 -28.03
N THR A 7 -12.86 20.43 -28.47
CA THR A 7 -12.15 20.35 -29.76
C THR A 7 -10.68 19.90 -29.67
N VAL A 8 -10.13 19.68 -28.46
CA VAL A 8 -8.71 19.34 -28.24
C VAL A 8 -8.57 17.91 -27.74
N GLU A 9 -7.61 17.16 -28.30
CA GLU A 9 -7.30 15.78 -27.91
C GLU A 9 -6.98 15.66 -26.41
N PRO A 10 -7.41 14.56 -25.77
CA PRO A 10 -7.18 14.34 -24.36
C PRO A 10 -5.72 14.02 -24.06
N ALA A 11 -5.23 14.56 -22.95
CA ALA A 11 -3.85 14.38 -22.54
C ALA A 11 -3.73 13.28 -21.48
N VAL A 12 -2.70 12.44 -21.62
CA VAL A 12 -2.25 11.51 -20.58
C VAL A 12 -1.07 12.15 -19.86
N ILE A 13 -1.01 11.99 -18.54
CA ILE A 13 0.14 12.47 -17.76
C ILE A 13 1.36 11.65 -18.18
N ASP A 14 2.34 12.33 -18.79
CA ASP A 14 3.60 11.73 -19.22
C ASP A 14 4.79 12.37 -18.51
N ARG A 15 5.98 11.78 -18.71
CA ARG A 15 7.21 12.28 -18.10
C ARG A 15 7.52 13.73 -18.49
N ALA A 16 7.24 14.11 -19.74
CA ALA A 16 7.52 15.45 -20.25
C ALA A 16 6.62 16.49 -19.56
N MET A 17 5.34 16.16 -19.38
CA MET A 17 4.34 16.94 -18.65
C MET A 17 4.80 17.16 -17.21
N LEU A 18 5.23 16.10 -16.52
CA LEU A 18 5.73 16.21 -15.15
C LEU A 18 7.00 17.05 -15.05
N GLN A 19 7.96 16.86 -15.95
CA GLN A 19 9.19 17.68 -15.96
C GLN A 19 8.87 19.16 -16.19
N ASN A 20 8.00 19.45 -17.16
CA ASN A 20 7.58 20.82 -17.46
C ASN A 20 6.87 21.45 -16.27
N ALA A 21 5.98 20.71 -15.61
CA ALA A 21 5.27 21.17 -14.42
C ALA A 21 6.25 21.48 -13.28
N VAL A 22 7.21 20.58 -12.99
CA VAL A 22 8.22 20.78 -11.95
C VAL A 22 9.12 21.97 -12.28
N PHE A 23 9.58 22.12 -13.53
CA PHE A 23 10.42 23.26 -13.91
C PHE A 23 9.67 24.60 -13.91
N ALA A 24 8.38 24.59 -14.21
CA ALA A 24 7.55 25.81 -14.18
C ALA A 24 7.27 26.27 -12.74
N GLN A 25 7.10 25.32 -11.83
CA GLN A 25 6.82 25.57 -10.40
C GLN A 25 8.08 25.70 -9.55
N GLY A 26 9.22 25.22 -10.07
CA GLY A 26 10.52 25.30 -9.44
C GLY A 26 11.19 26.68 -9.57
N PRO A 27 12.44 26.81 -9.07
CA PRO A 27 13.15 28.09 -9.04
C PRO A 27 13.38 28.63 -10.46
N GLN A 28 13.17 29.93 -10.65
CA GLN A 28 13.35 30.61 -11.94
C GLN A 28 14.73 31.28 -12.04
N GLY A 29 15.09 31.74 -13.25
CA GLY A 29 16.36 32.41 -13.51
C GLY A 29 17.56 31.46 -13.52
N VAL A 30 18.68 31.90 -12.96
CA VAL A 30 19.96 31.16 -12.98
C VAL A 30 19.82 29.78 -12.31
N ALA A 31 19.17 29.73 -11.15
CA ALA A 31 18.89 28.47 -10.44
C ALA A 31 18.03 27.51 -11.27
N GLY A 32 17.03 28.02 -12.01
CA GLY A 32 16.21 27.21 -12.92
C GLY A 32 16.99 26.66 -14.12
N THR A 33 17.98 27.41 -14.63
CA THR A 33 18.84 26.90 -15.71
C THR A 33 19.76 25.77 -15.26
N TYR A 34 20.24 25.82 -14.02
CA TYR A 34 20.99 24.72 -13.41
C TYR A 34 20.10 23.51 -13.16
N ALA A 35 18.91 23.71 -12.60
CA ALA A 35 17.94 22.62 -12.40
C ALA A 35 17.56 21.91 -13.72
N LYS A 36 17.42 22.65 -14.83
CA LYS A 36 17.17 22.05 -16.15
C LYS A 36 18.35 21.22 -16.67
N LYS A 37 19.59 21.57 -16.31
CA LYS A 37 20.79 20.81 -16.70
C LYS A 37 20.97 19.55 -15.86
N GLU A 38 20.69 19.61 -14.56
CA GLU A 38 20.79 18.44 -13.68
C GLU A 38 19.61 17.47 -13.83
N GLY A 39 18.47 17.96 -14.33
CA GLY A 39 17.26 17.17 -14.52
C GLY A 39 16.40 17.12 -13.26
N VAL A 40 15.22 16.50 -13.38
CA VAL A 40 14.25 16.42 -12.29
C VAL A 40 14.45 15.13 -11.50
N GLN A 41 14.74 15.27 -10.20
CA GLN A 41 14.65 14.18 -9.23
C GLN A 41 13.20 14.09 -8.72
N PHE A 42 12.40 13.22 -9.32
CA PHE A 42 10.97 13.11 -8.97
C PHE A 42 10.72 12.68 -7.52
N ALA A 43 11.65 11.93 -6.92
CA ALA A 43 11.57 11.51 -5.53
C ALA A 43 11.60 12.69 -4.53
N THR A 44 12.15 13.85 -4.91
CA THR A 44 12.18 15.02 -4.01
C THR A 44 10.95 15.92 -4.15
N VAL A 45 10.03 15.61 -5.07
CA VAL A 45 8.85 16.44 -5.34
C VAL A 45 7.75 16.10 -4.36
N THR A 46 7.46 17.02 -3.44
CA THR A 46 6.40 16.88 -2.43
C THR A 46 5.10 17.58 -2.82
N SER A 47 5.16 18.63 -3.64
CA SER A 47 3.99 19.36 -4.11
C SER A 47 4.04 19.53 -5.62
N LEU A 48 2.94 19.22 -6.30
CA LEU A 48 2.83 19.37 -7.74
C LEU A 48 1.43 19.84 -8.14
N ARG A 49 1.40 20.88 -8.97
CA ARG A 49 0.16 21.36 -9.58
C ARG A 49 0.14 21.11 -11.08
N LEU A 50 -0.89 20.44 -11.55
CA LEU A 50 -1.15 20.09 -12.94
C LEU A 50 -2.39 20.86 -13.45
N ASP A 51 -2.56 22.09 -12.97
CA ASP A 51 -3.60 23.06 -13.36
C ASP A 51 -3.00 24.33 -13.99
N PHE A 52 -1.67 24.39 -14.12
CA PHE A 52 -0.97 25.62 -14.47
C PHE A 52 -1.26 26.01 -15.92
N GLN A 53 -1.91 27.17 -16.09
CA GLN A 53 -2.08 27.87 -17.36
C GLN A 53 -0.73 28.40 -17.89
N SER A 54 0.23 27.52 -18.17
CA SER A 54 1.27 27.88 -19.11
C SER A 54 0.60 28.00 -20.49
N LYS A 55 1.06 28.94 -21.31
CA LYS A 55 0.55 29.25 -22.65
C LYS A 55 0.56 28.05 -23.64
N ASN A 56 1.03 26.88 -23.21
CA ASN A 56 0.95 25.59 -23.91
C ASN A 56 -0.15 24.72 -23.30
N LEU A 57 -1.20 24.52 -24.09
CA LEU A 57 -2.56 24.07 -23.79
C LEU A 57 -2.72 22.55 -23.53
N SER A 58 -2.03 21.98 -22.56
CA SER A 58 -2.10 20.51 -22.34
C SER A 58 -2.57 20.09 -20.94
N PHE A 59 -2.39 20.94 -19.92
CA PHE A 59 -2.64 20.57 -18.52
C PHE A 59 -4.11 20.63 -18.07
N ASN A 60 -5.04 21.12 -18.91
CA ASN A 60 -6.48 21.19 -18.59
C ASN A 60 -7.28 20.06 -19.26
N ASN A 61 -6.61 19.15 -19.97
CA ASN A 61 -7.23 18.08 -20.75
C ASN A 61 -6.88 16.68 -20.22
N ILE A 62 -6.42 16.57 -18.99
CA ILE A 62 -6.09 15.26 -18.40
C ILE A 62 -7.39 14.49 -18.21
N GLU A 63 -7.51 13.34 -18.87
CA GLU A 63 -8.67 12.44 -18.71
C GLU A 63 -8.40 11.27 -17.76
N LYS A 64 -7.12 10.93 -17.54
CA LYS A 64 -6.69 9.77 -16.74
C LYS A 64 -5.51 10.14 -15.86
N ILE A 65 -5.60 9.76 -14.59
CA ILE A 65 -4.51 9.84 -13.63
C ILE A 65 -3.66 8.57 -13.76
N GLU A 66 -2.57 8.65 -14.52
CA GLU A 66 -1.55 7.58 -14.66
C GLU A 66 -0.15 8.21 -14.77
N GLY A 67 0.93 7.42 -14.77
CA GLY A 67 2.29 7.95 -15.00
C GLY A 67 2.92 8.80 -13.88
N LEU A 68 2.29 8.86 -12.69
CA LEU A 68 2.82 9.52 -11.49
C LEU A 68 3.73 8.61 -10.64
N ASP A 69 4.04 7.38 -11.09
CA ASP A 69 4.75 6.36 -10.28
C ASP A 69 6.12 6.82 -9.76
N LYS A 70 6.74 7.83 -10.38
CA LYS A 70 8.04 8.38 -9.98
C LYS A 70 7.96 9.39 -8.83
N LEU A 71 6.76 9.84 -8.48
CA LEU A 71 6.50 10.86 -7.45
C LEU A 71 6.20 10.17 -6.11
N GLU A 72 7.17 9.42 -5.59
CA GLU A 72 7.01 8.55 -4.41
C GLU A 72 6.66 9.34 -3.13
N ASN A 73 7.14 10.58 -3.03
CA ASN A 73 7.00 11.43 -1.84
C ASN A 73 5.99 12.58 -2.04
N ILE A 74 5.06 12.46 -2.98
CA ILE A 74 4.06 13.51 -3.20
C ILE A 74 3.09 13.60 -2.02
N GLU A 75 2.95 14.81 -1.48
CA GLU A 75 2.07 15.16 -0.36
C GLU A 75 0.88 15.99 -0.82
N ASP A 76 1.11 16.89 -1.78
CA ASP A 76 0.10 17.81 -2.30
C ASP A 76 -0.02 17.72 -3.83
N LEU A 77 -1.17 17.27 -4.33
CA LEU A 77 -1.44 17.15 -5.77
C LEU A 77 -2.66 17.98 -6.19
N THR A 78 -2.46 18.89 -7.15
CA THR A 78 -3.57 19.67 -7.74
C THR A 78 -3.81 19.25 -9.18
N LEU A 79 -5.02 18.82 -9.50
CA LEU A 79 -5.52 18.49 -10.84
C LEU A 79 -6.74 19.36 -11.20
N TYR A 80 -6.75 20.61 -10.70
CA TYR A 80 -7.86 21.53 -10.89
C TYR A 80 -8.18 21.75 -12.38
N ASN A 81 -9.48 21.79 -12.71
CA ASN A 81 -10.02 22.10 -14.04
C ASN A 81 -9.47 21.23 -15.18
N ASN A 82 -9.51 19.91 -14.97
CA ASN A 82 -9.16 18.88 -15.94
C ASN A 82 -10.42 18.15 -16.49
N ARG A 83 -10.23 17.08 -17.27
CA ARG A 83 -11.32 16.27 -17.85
C ARG A 83 -11.43 14.86 -17.27
N ILE A 84 -11.04 14.71 -16.01
CA ILE A 84 -11.15 13.44 -15.28
C ILE A 84 -12.64 13.13 -15.15
N ALA A 85 -13.13 12.21 -15.99
CA ALA A 85 -14.57 12.03 -16.20
C ALA A 85 -15.16 10.83 -15.45
N GLN A 86 -14.35 9.85 -15.07
CA GLN A 86 -14.84 8.62 -14.44
C GLN A 86 -13.96 8.16 -13.27
N ILE A 87 -14.63 7.92 -12.15
CA ILE A 87 -14.08 7.34 -10.92
C ILE A 87 -14.59 5.92 -10.70
N GLU A 88 -15.81 5.63 -11.15
CA GLU A 88 -16.39 4.32 -11.06
C GLU A 88 -16.26 3.58 -12.39
N ASN A 89 -15.87 2.32 -12.31
CA ASN A 89 -16.70 1.34 -13.00
C ASN A 89 -16.74 0.00 -12.29
N MET A 90 -17.92 -0.59 -12.45
CA MET A 90 -18.47 -1.77 -11.82
C MET A 90 -17.63 -3.02 -12.08
N GLU A 91 -17.56 -3.86 -11.05
CA GLU A 91 -17.49 -5.33 -11.11
C GLU A 91 -16.37 -6.04 -11.87
N ASN A 92 -15.53 -5.39 -12.67
CA ASN A 92 -14.42 -6.06 -13.33
C ASN A 92 -13.25 -5.11 -13.62
N LEU A 93 -12.16 -5.31 -12.90
CA LEU A 93 -10.76 -5.19 -13.35
C LEU A 93 -10.55 -4.37 -14.65
N LYS A 94 -10.49 -3.03 -14.55
CA LYS A 94 -9.43 -2.17 -15.15
C LYS A 94 -9.81 -0.68 -15.15
N LYS A 95 -8.92 0.09 -14.52
CA LYS A 95 -8.71 1.56 -14.58
C LYS A 95 -9.51 2.40 -13.59
N LEU A 96 -9.00 2.37 -12.36
CA LEU A 96 -9.33 3.22 -11.24
C LEU A 96 -8.44 4.47 -11.24
N GLN A 97 -9.04 5.65 -11.45
CA GLN A 97 -8.27 6.89 -11.39
C GLN A 97 -7.96 7.32 -9.94
N LEU A 98 -8.85 7.02 -8.99
CA LEU A 98 -8.64 7.33 -7.57
C LEU A 98 -7.86 6.26 -6.80
N ILE A 99 -8.02 4.96 -7.09
CA ILE A 99 -7.17 3.93 -6.45
C ILE A 99 -5.72 4.09 -6.88
N TYR A 100 -5.46 4.65 -8.06
CA TYR A 100 -4.09 5.00 -8.42
C TYR A 100 -3.48 5.99 -7.42
N LEU A 101 -4.24 6.98 -6.93
CA LEU A 101 -3.77 7.92 -5.90
C LEU A 101 -3.59 7.27 -4.52
N ARG A 102 -4.26 6.14 -4.27
CA ARG A 102 -4.17 5.40 -3.01
C ARG A 102 -2.79 4.77 -2.79
N ARG A 103 -2.05 4.54 -3.87
CA ARG A 103 -0.66 4.02 -3.84
C ARG A 103 0.34 5.03 -3.26
N PHE A 104 -0.02 6.31 -3.14
CA PHE A 104 0.84 7.33 -2.54
C PHE A 104 0.52 7.44 -1.03
N PRO A 105 1.38 6.89 -0.15
CA PRO A 105 1.13 6.90 1.29
C PRO A 105 1.28 8.31 1.90
N SER A 106 2.11 9.15 1.28
CA SER A 106 2.40 10.51 1.75
C SER A 106 1.38 11.55 1.29
N LEU A 107 0.44 11.20 0.42
CA LEU A 107 -0.53 12.14 -0.15
C LEU A 107 -1.53 12.61 0.92
N GLN A 108 -1.45 13.88 1.29
CA GLN A 108 -2.27 14.52 2.33
C GLN A 108 -3.28 15.52 1.75
N SER A 109 -2.94 16.20 0.65
CA SER A 109 -3.83 17.14 -0.02
C SER A 109 -4.06 16.76 -1.47
N VAL A 110 -5.34 16.80 -1.87
CA VAL A 110 -5.70 16.71 -3.28
C VAL A 110 -6.73 17.78 -3.64
N CYS A 111 -6.52 18.45 -4.78
CA CYS A 111 -7.55 19.28 -5.39
C CYS A 111 -7.93 18.72 -6.75
N LEU A 112 -9.20 18.37 -6.89
CA LEU A 112 -9.77 17.80 -8.11
C LEU A 112 -10.94 18.63 -8.65
N ARG A 113 -11.28 19.74 -8.00
CA ARG A 113 -12.34 20.66 -8.43
C ARG A 113 -12.21 21.05 -9.91
N GLY A 114 -13.35 21.14 -10.60
CA GLY A 114 -13.41 21.51 -12.01
C GLY A 114 -13.29 20.32 -12.97
N ASN A 115 -13.18 19.10 -12.45
CA ASN A 115 -13.30 17.87 -13.24
C ASN A 115 -14.77 17.43 -13.34
N PRO A 116 -15.19 16.79 -14.47
CA PRO A 116 -16.56 16.33 -14.66
C PRO A 116 -17.10 15.43 -13.53
N PHE A 117 -16.26 14.58 -12.92
CA PHE A 117 -16.70 13.71 -11.83
C PHE A 117 -17.14 14.49 -10.56
N CYS A 118 -16.66 15.73 -10.38
CA CYS A 118 -17.04 16.55 -9.22
C CYS A 118 -18.52 16.99 -9.27
N GLU A 119 -19.20 16.74 -10.39
CA GLU A 119 -20.63 16.99 -10.56
C GLU A 119 -21.49 15.91 -9.89
N GLU A 120 -20.91 14.75 -9.55
CA GLU A 120 -21.61 13.67 -8.85
C GLU A 120 -21.95 14.05 -7.40
N PRO A 121 -23.18 13.80 -6.93
CA PRO A 121 -23.53 13.97 -5.53
C PRO A 121 -22.67 13.01 -4.68
N ASP A 122 -22.18 13.50 -3.54
CA ASP A 122 -21.36 12.75 -2.58
C ASP A 122 -19.93 12.36 -3.03
N TYR A 123 -19.37 12.96 -4.08
CA TYR A 123 -17.98 12.71 -4.48
C TYR A 123 -16.98 12.95 -3.32
N GLY A 124 -17.27 13.91 -2.44
CA GLY A 124 -16.43 14.18 -1.26
C GLY A 124 -16.41 13.02 -0.27
N TYR A 125 -17.56 12.38 0.00
CA TYR A 125 -17.61 11.18 0.82
C TYR A 125 -16.90 10.01 0.15
N PHE A 126 -17.05 9.87 -1.16
CA PHE A 126 -16.33 8.87 -1.93
C PHE A 126 -14.81 9.04 -1.76
N LEU A 127 -14.28 10.25 -1.95
CA LEU A 127 -12.84 10.53 -1.77
C LEU A 127 -12.35 10.13 -0.39
N HIS A 128 -13.09 10.46 0.67
CA HIS A 128 -12.68 10.13 2.04
C HIS A 128 -12.78 8.65 2.38
N ALA A 129 -13.70 7.92 1.76
CA ALA A 129 -13.82 6.48 1.97
C ALA A 129 -12.67 5.71 1.29
N PHE A 130 -12.35 6.05 0.04
CA PHE A 130 -11.34 5.34 -0.74
C PHE A 130 -9.91 5.84 -0.49
N LEU A 131 -9.74 7.08 -0.03
CA LEU A 131 -8.46 7.71 0.29
C LEU A 131 -8.46 8.25 1.74
N PRO A 132 -8.37 7.37 2.75
CA PRO A 132 -8.43 7.76 4.16
C PRO A 132 -7.26 8.65 4.60
N GLN A 133 -6.11 8.57 3.91
CA GLN A 133 -4.90 9.34 4.20
C GLN A 133 -5.06 10.84 3.95
N LEU A 134 -6.05 11.26 3.15
CA LEU A 134 -6.24 12.66 2.80
C LEU A 134 -6.71 13.49 4.00
N LEU A 135 -6.02 14.58 4.28
CA LEU A 135 -6.38 15.59 5.28
C LEU A 135 -7.12 16.78 4.65
N TYR A 136 -6.77 17.12 3.41
CA TYR A 136 -7.32 18.24 2.68
C TYR A 136 -7.86 17.79 1.32
N VAL A 137 -9.15 18.08 1.06
CA VAL A 137 -9.79 17.83 -0.23
C VAL A 137 -10.34 19.15 -0.77
N ASP A 138 -9.96 19.52 -1.99
CA ASP A 138 -10.37 20.76 -2.65
C ASP A 138 -10.14 22.02 -1.78
N TYR A 139 -8.96 22.07 -1.16
CA TYR A 139 -8.54 23.13 -0.23
C TYR A 139 -9.38 23.24 1.06
N LYS A 140 -10.24 22.26 1.33
CA LYS A 140 -11.01 22.18 2.57
C LYS A 140 -10.42 21.12 3.47
N ARG A 141 -10.22 21.48 4.74
CA ARG A 141 -9.83 20.51 5.78
C ARG A 141 -11.02 19.61 6.09
N THR A 142 -10.79 18.31 6.05
CA THR A 142 -11.84 17.34 6.36
C THR A 142 -11.87 17.04 7.85
N LYS A 143 -13.09 17.05 8.41
CA LYS A 143 -13.33 16.65 9.80
C LYS A 143 -13.44 15.13 9.90
N GLU A 144 -13.04 14.60 11.05
CA GLU A 144 -13.03 13.16 11.31
C GLU A 144 -14.44 12.55 11.25
N ASP A 145 -15.47 13.30 11.64
CA ASP A 145 -16.88 12.86 11.55
C ASP A 145 -17.30 12.56 10.11
N VAL A 146 -16.84 13.39 9.16
CA VAL A 146 -17.14 13.20 7.72
C VAL A 146 -16.40 11.96 7.19
N LYS A 147 -15.17 11.71 7.68
CA LYS A 147 -14.41 10.50 7.32
C LYS A 147 -15.10 9.24 7.84
N LYS A 148 -15.62 9.26 9.07
CA LYS A 148 -16.37 8.14 9.65
C LYS A 148 -17.65 7.85 8.86
N ALA A 149 -18.46 8.88 8.60
CA ALA A 149 -19.67 8.75 7.79
C ALA A 149 -19.38 8.25 6.35
N ALA A 150 -18.28 8.72 5.75
CA ALA A 150 -17.81 8.23 4.46
C ALA A 150 -17.46 6.73 4.50
N TYR A 151 -16.68 6.32 5.50
CA TYR A 151 -16.29 4.92 5.67
C TYR A 151 -17.49 4.01 5.90
N GLU A 152 -18.42 4.39 6.78
CA GLU A 152 -19.65 3.64 7.04
C GLU A 152 -20.48 3.44 5.77
N LYS A 153 -20.59 4.46 4.92
CA LYS A 153 -21.35 4.40 3.67
C LYS A 153 -20.76 3.41 2.65
N TYR A 154 -19.43 3.27 2.61
CA TYR A 154 -18.72 2.44 1.62
C TYR A 154 -17.97 1.26 2.22
N GLN A 155 -18.29 0.89 3.47
CA GLN A 155 -17.51 -0.06 4.29
C GLN A 155 -17.19 -1.35 3.55
N LEU A 156 -18.20 -2.03 3.02
CA LEU A 156 -18.03 -3.31 2.30
C LEU A 156 -17.02 -3.20 1.14
N ARG A 157 -17.08 -2.11 0.38
CA ARG A 157 -16.23 -1.91 -0.79
C ARG A 157 -14.80 -1.53 -0.39
N VAL A 158 -14.64 -0.71 0.65
CA VAL A 158 -13.32 -0.36 1.19
C VAL A 158 -12.64 -1.60 1.79
N ASP A 159 -13.38 -2.44 2.52
CA ASP A 159 -12.84 -3.64 3.14
C ASP A 159 -12.44 -4.70 2.10
N GLN A 160 -13.23 -4.87 1.02
CA GLN A 160 -12.85 -5.71 -0.12
C GLN A 160 -11.55 -5.23 -0.78
N LEU A 161 -11.39 -3.92 -0.97
CA LEU A 161 -10.16 -3.35 -1.52
C LEU A 161 -8.98 -3.54 -0.58
N ASN A 162 -9.16 -3.30 0.72
CA ASN A 162 -8.12 -3.54 1.72
C ASN A 162 -7.62 -4.99 1.68
N ALA A 163 -8.55 -5.95 1.59
CA ALA A 163 -8.23 -7.37 1.52
C ALA A 163 -7.48 -7.73 0.23
N GLN A 164 -7.88 -7.17 -0.91
CA GLN A 164 -7.15 -7.34 -2.18
C GLN A 164 -5.73 -6.77 -2.10
N GLU A 165 -5.58 -5.52 -1.63
CA GLU A 165 -4.27 -4.87 -1.48
C GLU A 165 -3.35 -5.64 -0.53
N GLN A 166 -3.89 -6.20 0.55
CA GLN A 166 -3.12 -7.02 1.47
C GLN A 166 -2.71 -8.36 0.84
N GLY A 167 -3.63 -9.03 0.13
CA GLY A 167 -3.32 -10.27 -0.58
C GLY A 167 -2.24 -10.08 -1.65
N GLU A 168 -2.28 -8.99 -2.42
CA GLU A 168 -1.25 -8.67 -3.41
C GLU A 168 0.12 -8.42 -2.75
N LYS A 169 0.17 -7.73 -1.61
CA LYS A 169 1.41 -7.51 -0.85
C LYS A 169 1.99 -8.81 -0.28
N GLU A 170 1.14 -9.68 0.25
CA GLU A 170 1.56 -10.99 0.77
C GLU A 170 2.11 -11.88 -0.35
N GLN A 171 1.50 -11.86 -1.53
CA GLN A 171 2.01 -12.57 -2.71
C GLN A 171 3.38 -12.05 -3.13
N GLN A 172 3.55 -10.73 -3.24
CA GLN A 172 4.83 -10.11 -3.59
C GLN A 172 5.92 -10.44 -2.56
N ALA A 173 5.60 -10.38 -1.27
CA ALA A 173 6.54 -10.75 -0.21
C ALA A 173 6.95 -12.22 -0.29
N ASN A 174 5.99 -13.13 -0.52
CA ASN A 174 6.27 -14.55 -0.67
C ASN A 174 7.13 -14.84 -1.91
N GLU A 175 6.88 -14.17 -3.03
CA GLU A 175 7.71 -14.28 -4.23
C GLU A 175 9.14 -13.76 -3.99
N GLU A 176 9.30 -12.67 -3.26
CA GLU A 176 10.63 -12.15 -2.91
C GLU A 176 11.39 -13.11 -1.99
N VAL A 177 10.72 -13.67 -0.98
CA VAL A 177 11.31 -14.69 -0.10
C VAL A 177 11.70 -15.93 -0.89
N LEU A 178 10.85 -16.38 -1.81
CA LEU A 178 11.13 -17.54 -2.67
C LEU A 178 12.37 -17.27 -3.55
N LYS A 179 12.43 -16.13 -4.23
CA LYS A 179 13.61 -15.72 -5.03
C LYS A 179 14.88 -15.67 -4.20
N LEU A 180 14.81 -15.15 -2.98
CA LEU A 180 15.96 -15.06 -2.08
C LEU A 180 16.42 -16.45 -1.63
N THR A 181 15.47 -17.33 -1.35
CA THR A 181 15.71 -18.74 -0.98
C THR A 181 16.37 -19.50 -2.14
N GLU A 182 15.82 -19.38 -3.35
CA GLU A 182 16.40 -19.97 -4.57
C GLU A 182 17.84 -19.49 -4.81
N ALA A 183 18.13 -18.20 -4.61
CA ALA A 183 19.47 -17.65 -4.75
C ALA A 183 20.45 -18.22 -3.71
N LEU A 184 20.00 -18.46 -2.46
CA LEU A 184 20.80 -19.13 -1.44
C LEU A 184 21.07 -20.58 -1.83
N HIS A 185 20.06 -21.31 -2.30
CA HIS A 185 20.21 -22.69 -2.74
C HIS A 185 21.18 -22.81 -3.93
N GLN A 186 21.11 -21.90 -4.91
CA GLN A 186 22.07 -21.83 -6.02
C GLN A 186 23.50 -21.62 -5.51
N ARG A 187 23.71 -20.71 -4.55
CA ARG A 187 25.04 -20.45 -3.96
C ARG A 187 25.58 -21.62 -3.16
N ALA A 188 24.69 -22.36 -2.49
CA ALA A 188 25.06 -23.57 -1.76
C ALA A 188 25.29 -24.78 -2.69
N PHE A 189 25.07 -24.64 -4.01
CA PHE A 189 25.02 -25.75 -4.97
C PHE A 189 23.91 -26.78 -4.65
N VAL A 190 22.86 -26.35 -3.95
CA VAL A 190 21.72 -27.16 -3.51
C VAL A 190 20.45 -26.84 -4.32
N ALA A 191 20.57 -26.04 -5.39
CA ALA A 191 19.42 -25.66 -6.21
C ALA A 191 18.68 -26.87 -6.79
N GLY A 192 17.38 -26.97 -6.53
CA GLY A 192 16.53 -28.07 -7.01
C GLY A 192 16.48 -29.29 -6.08
N LEU A 193 17.19 -29.25 -4.95
CA LEU A 193 17.07 -30.23 -3.87
C LEU A 193 15.88 -29.85 -2.93
N ASP A 194 15.13 -28.81 -3.21
CA ASP A 194 14.05 -28.33 -2.35
C ASP A 194 12.80 -29.25 -2.40
N SER A 195 12.82 -30.25 -3.29
CA SER A 195 11.71 -31.17 -3.47
C SER A 195 11.73 -32.31 -2.45
N GLU A 196 10.55 -32.80 -2.08
CA GLU A 196 10.37 -34.05 -1.33
C GLU A 196 11.10 -35.26 -1.97
N THR A 197 11.59 -35.10 -3.21
CA THR A 197 12.28 -36.12 -3.99
C THR A 197 13.81 -36.12 -3.84
N ILE A 198 14.42 -35.31 -2.95
CA ILE A 198 15.87 -35.44 -2.60
C ILE A 198 16.22 -36.90 -2.32
N PHE A 199 15.48 -37.52 -1.41
CA PHE A 199 15.79 -38.86 -0.95
C PHE A 199 15.47 -39.90 -2.01
N ASP A 200 14.55 -39.58 -2.92
CA ASP A 200 14.27 -40.43 -4.05
C ASP A 200 15.38 -40.37 -5.10
N THR A 201 15.93 -39.18 -5.38
CA THR A 201 16.99 -38.96 -6.36
C THR A 201 18.38 -39.38 -5.88
N LEU A 202 18.71 -39.20 -4.60
CA LEU A 202 20.01 -39.61 -4.03
C LEU A 202 20.19 -41.13 -3.92
N TYR A 203 19.09 -41.87 -3.84
CA TYR A 203 19.10 -43.32 -3.55
C TYR A 203 18.39 -44.14 -4.64
N ILE A 204 18.34 -43.64 -5.89
CA ILE A 204 17.73 -44.37 -7.03
C ILE A 204 18.39 -45.73 -7.25
N GLU A 205 19.70 -45.83 -6.98
CA GLU A 205 20.50 -47.04 -7.22
C GLU A 205 21.05 -47.65 -5.93
N ASP A 206 20.39 -47.48 -4.77
CA ASP A 206 20.87 -48.05 -3.50
C ASP A 206 20.63 -49.57 -3.42
N PRO A 207 21.66 -50.42 -3.64
CA PRO A 207 21.49 -51.88 -3.67
C PRO A 207 21.42 -52.47 -2.27
N ASP A 208 21.86 -51.74 -1.25
CA ASP A 208 22.05 -52.20 0.13
C ASP A 208 20.85 -51.86 1.05
N GLY A 209 19.83 -51.16 0.52
CA GLY A 209 18.59 -50.85 1.25
C GLY A 209 18.74 -49.78 2.34
N PHE A 210 19.84 -49.01 2.31
CA PHE A 210 20.13 -47.94 3.27
C PHE A 210 19.05 -46.85 3.28
N LYS A 211 18.42 -46.60 2.13
CA LYS A 211 17.25 -45.71 1.97
C LYS A 211 16.13 -46.00 2.97
N GLN A 212 15.82 -47.27 3.24
CA GLN A 212 14.76 -47.64 4.18
C GLN A 212 15.14 -47.35 5.64
N GLN A 213 16.40 -47.55 6.00
CA GLN A 213 16.91 -47.25 7.33
C GLN A 213 16.98 -45.74 7.57
N CYS A 214 17.47 -44.96 6.60
CA CYS A 214 17.46 -43.50 6.67
C CYS A 214 16.05 -42.93 6.74
N LYS A 215 15.10 -43.48 5.96
CA LYS A 215 13.70 -43.06 6.02
C LYS A 215 13.07 -43.34 7.38
N ALA A 216 13.35 -44.51 7.97
CA ALA A 216 12.89 -44.82 9.32
C ALA A 216 13.46 -43.86 10.39
N VAL A 217 14.74 -43.50 10.30
CA VAL A 217 15.36 -42.52 11.22
C VAL A 217 14.78 -41.12 11.00
N PHE A 218 14.55 -40.74 9.75
CA PHE A 218 13.92 -39.45 9.40
C PHE A 218 12.49 -39.36 9.90
N ASP A 219 11.68 -40.41 9.73
CA ASP A 219 10.30 -40.48 10.21
C ASP A 219 10.23 -40.40 11.74
N VAL A 220 11.14 -41.07 12.45
CA VAL A 220 11.30 -40.92 13.91
C VAL A 220 11.70 -39.50 14.28
N GLY A 221 12.61 -38.88 13.51
CA GLY A 221 13.00 -37.49 13.68
C GLY A 221 11.82 -36.52 13.51
N LEU A 222 10.95 -36.76 12.52
CA LEU A 222 9.73 -35.97 12.30
C LEU A 222 8.77 -36.09 13.49
N GLN A 223 8.55 -37.30 13.98
CA GLN A 223 7.68 -37.53 15.15
C GLN A 223 8.21 -36.86 16.41
N GLU A 224 9.53 -36.89 16.63
CA GLU A 224 10.14 -36.21 17.78
C GLU A 224 10.12 -34.68 17.63
N LEU A 225 10.22 -34.15 16.40
CA LEU A 225 10.04 -32.73 16.13
C LEU A 225 8.61 -32.28 16.44
N GLU A 226 7.60 -33.00 15.96
CA GLU A 226 6.19 -32.71 16.26
C GLU A 226 5.88 -32.72 17.77
N LYS A 227 6.45 -33.69 18.50
CA LYS A 227 6.35 -33.73 19.97
C LYS A 227 6.97 -32.49 20.61
N ARG A 228 8.17 -32.10 20.18
CA ARG A 228 8.85 -30.90 20.70
C ARG A 228 8.07 -29.63 20.39
N ASP A 229 7.51 -29.50 19.19
CA ASP A 229 6.69 -28.34 18.83
C ASP A 229 5.43 -28.27 19.68
N ALA A 230 4.80 -29.41 19.98
CA ALA A 230 3.67 -29.49 20.90
C ALA A 230 4.06 -29.10 22.35
N GLU A 231 5.22 -29.55 22.83
CA GLU A 231 5.75 -29.17 24.15
C GLU A 231 6.06 -27.67 24.24
N VAL A 232 6.73 -27.12 23.22
CA VAL A 232 7.04 -25.69 23.13
C VAL A 232 5.77 -24.85 23.10
N LYS A 233 4.77 -25.27 22.30
CA LYS A 233 3.45 -24.61 22.27
C LYS A 233 2.79 -24.64 23.64
N CYS A 234 2.75 -25.78 24.30
CA CYS A 234 2.19 -25.92 25.64
C CYS A 234 2.90 -25.02 26.66
N PHE A 235 4.23 -24.94 26.59
CA PHE A 235 5.03 -24.04 27.43
C PHE A 235 4.61 -22.57 27.23
N TRP A 236 4.51 -22.11 25.99
CA TRP A 236 4.09 -20.74 25.69
C TRP A 236 2.65 -20.45 26.12
N ASP A 237 1.72 -21.40 25.94
CA ASP A 237 0.34 -21.29 26.44
C ASP A 237 0.29 -21.16 27.97
N CYS A 238 1.19 -21.83 28.69
CA CYS A 238 1.31 -21.68 30.14
C CYS A 238 1.87 -20.30 30.52
N VAL A 239 2.89 -19.82 29.81
CA VAL A 239 3.50 -18.50 30.02
C VAL A 239 2.46 -17.39 29.80
N GLU A 240 1.69 -17.44 28.72
CA GLU A 240 0.68 -16.42 28.42
C GLU A 240 -0.47 -16.44 29.44
N ARG A 241 -0.92 -17.62 29.88
CA ARG A 241 -1.90 -17.73 30.97
C ARG A 241 -1.38 -17.12 32.26
N ALA A 242 -0.13 -17.39 32.63
CA ALA A 242 0.48 -16.84 33.84
C ALA A 242 0.59 -15.30 33.77
N LYS A 243 1.03 -14.75 32.63
CA LYS A 243 1.05 -13.29 32.41
C LYS A 243 -0.33 -12.67 32.57
N LYS A 244 -1.37 -13.29 31.99
CA LYS A 244 -2.76 -12.80 32.08
C LYS A 244 -3.27 -12.79 33.52
N ILE A 245 -3.05 -13.87 34.26
CA ILE A 245 -3.47 -13.97 35.68
C ILE A 245 -2.74 -12.93 36.52
N ASN A 246 -1.42 -12.80 36.37
CA ASN A 246 -0.64 -11.79 37.10
C ASN A 246 -1.09 -10.36 36.77
N GLY A 247 -1.37 -10.08 35.50
CA GLY A 247 -1.92 -8.79 35.08
C GLY A 247 -3.28 -8.49 35.70
N GLN A 248 -4.19 -9.47 35.75
CA GLN A 248 -5.49 -9.32 36.41
C GLN A 248 -5.37 -9.11 37.92
N CYS A 249 -4.49 -9.84 38.59
CA CYS A 249 -4.22 -9.64 40.02
C CYS A 249 -3.64 -8.25 40.30
N GLY A 250 -2.67 -7.80 39.50
CA GLY A 250 -2.10 -6.46 39.61
C GLY A 250 -3.15 -5.36 39.40
N GLN A 251 -4.02 -5.52 38.39
CA GLN A 251 -5.09 -4.57 38.12
C GLN A 251 -6.08 -4.47 39.30
N LYS A 252 -6.48 -5.61 39.89
CA LYS A 252 -7.34 -5.61 41.09
C LYS A 252 -6.72 -4.85 42.26
N MET A 253 -5.43 -5.07 42.53
CA MET A 253 -4.72 -4.35 43.59
C MET A 253 -4.67 -2.83 43.34
N ILE A 254 -4.48 -2.42 42.09
CA ILE A 254 -4.50 -1.01 41.71
C ILE A 254 -5.90 -0.41 41.91
N ASP A 255 -6.95 -1.13 41.53
CA ASP A 255 -8.32 -0.66 41.65
C ASP A 255 -8.76 -0.57 43.13
N GLU A 256 -8.37 -1.54 43.97
CA GLU A 256 -8.54 -1.49 45.43
C GLU A 256 -7.82 -0.29 46.04
N PHE A 257 -6.57 -0.02 45.62
CA PHE A 257 -5.82 1.14 46.11
C PHE A 257 -6.47 2.48 45.71
N LYS A 258 -7.01 2.58 44.49
CA LYS A 258 -7.74 3.78 44.03
C LYS A 258 -9.01 4.02 44.85
N LEU A 259 -9.75 2.96 45.18
CA LEU A 259 -10.92 3.04 46.05
C LEU A 259 -10.53 3.54 47.44
N TYR A 260 -9.49 2.97 48.04
CA TYR A 260 -8.96 3.42 49.33
C TYR A 260 -8.55 4.91 49.30
N GLN A 261 -7.85 5.36 48.25
CA GLN A 261 -7.49 6.78 48.09
C GLN A 261 -8.71 7.71 47.98
N ALA A 262 -9.82 7.22 47.40
CA ALA A 262 -11.05 7.98 47.27
C ALA A 262 -11.82 8.08 48.61
N GLU A 263 -11.73 7.07 49.48
CA GLU A 263 -12.37 7.06 50.80
C GLU A 263 -11.62 7.88 51.86
N VAL A 264 -10.30 8.07 51.71
CA VAL A 264 -9.45 8.79 52.67
C VAL A 264 -9.38 10.32 52.39
N ARG A 265 -10.07 10.81 51.35
CA ARG A 265 -10.22 12.25 51.04
C ARG A 265 -11.57 12.79 51.51
#